data_AF-A0A7V9JJI8-F1
#
_entry.id   AF-A0A7V9JJI8-F1
#
_cell.length_a   1.000
_cell.length_b   1.000
_cell.length_c   1.000
_cell.angle_alpha   90.00
_cell.angle_beta   90.00
_cell.angle_gamma   90.00
#
_symmetry.space_group_name_H-M   'P 1'
#
loop_
_entity.id
_entity.type
_entity.pdbx_description
1 polymer ?
#
loop_
_entity_poly.entity_id
_entity_poly.type
_entity_poly.pdbx_seq_one_letter_code
_entity_poly.pdbx_strand_id
1 'polypeptide(L)'
;MSLERGLRLIDAGEYFAAHEELEVAWRAAPTAERDFLQGLVHVAVAWYQAGRGNRVGCERQLEKAQRRLRGYAPVHRELDVTAVLGSV
;
A
#
# COMPACT_ATOMS: atom_id res chain seq x y z
N MET A 1 10.06 8.00 9.32
CA MET A 1 9.46 7.34 8.14
C MET A 1 7.96 7.61 8.19
N SER A 2 7.39 8.17 7.13
CA SER A 2 6.03 8.73 7.13
C SER A 2 5.20 8.18 5.97
N LEU A 3 3.87 8.13 6.19
CA LEU A 3 2.89 7.78 5.17
C LEU A 3 3.10 8.58 3.87
N GLU A 4 3.24 9.91 3.99
CA GLU A 4 3.47 10.80 2.84
C GLU A 4 4.73 10.45 2.04
N ARG A 5 5.84 10.07 2.70
CA ARG A 5 7.06 9.64 2.00
C ARG A 5 6.80 8.34 1.24
N GLY A 6 6.13 7.38 1.86
CA GLY A 6 5.74 6.13 1.22
C GLY A 6 4.87 6.34 -0.02
N LEU A 7 3.84 7.20 0.07
CA LEU A 7 2.96 7.53 -1.06
C LEU A 7 3.72 8.20 -2.21
N ARG A 8 4.59 9.18 -1.94
CA ARG A 8 5.42 9.79 -2.97
C ARG A 8 6.33 8.80 -3.69
N LEU A 9 6.85 7.81 -2.98
CA LEU A 9 7.67 6.75 -3.58
C LEU A 9 6.84 5.81 -4.46
N ILE A 10 5.59 5.51 -4.07
CA ILE A 10 4.64 4.78 -4.93
C ILE A 10 4.40 5.56 -6.23
N ASP A 11 4.10 6.85 -6.13
CA ASP A 11 3.86 7.70 -7.30
C ASP A 11 5.10 7.79 -8.22
N ALA A 12 6.30 7.72 -7.65
CA ALA A 12 7.56 7.68 -8.40
C ALA A 12 7.92 6.30 -8.98
N GLY A 13 7.14 5.26 -8.71
CA GLY A 13 7.44 3.87 -9.12
C GLY A 13 8.57 3.21 -8.30
N GLU A 14 9.02 3.84 -7.22
CA GLU A 14 10.08 3.38 -6.31
C GLU A 14 9.49 2.37 -5.29
N TYR A 15 8.86 1.31 -5.77
CA TYR A 15 7.99 0.44 -4.96
C TYR A 15 8.70 -0.30 -3.83
N PHE A 16 9.97 -0.68 -4.01
CA PHE A 16 10.75 -1.32 -2.95
C PHE A 16 11.03 -0.34 -1.80
N ALA A 17 11.47 0.88 -2.13
CA ALA A 17 11.70 1.92 -1.13
C ALA A 17 10.39 2.36 -0.46
N ALA A 18 9.28 2.42 -1.22
CA ALA A 18 7.96 2.68 -0.66
C ALA A 18 7.56 1.61 0.36
N HIS A 19 7.79 0.34 0.04
CA HIS A 19 7.55 -0.77 0.96
C HIS A 19 8.33 -0.59 2.27
N GLU A 20 9.62 -0.29 2.21
CA GLU A 20 10.44 -0.11 3.42
C GLU A 20 9.95 1.06 4.28
N GLU A 21 9.58 2.18 3.66
CA GLU A 21 9.00 3.33 4.36
C GLU A 21 7.66 3.03 5.03
N LEU A 22 6.75 2.41 4.29
CA LEU A 22 5.41 2.08 4.78
C LEU A 22 5.46 0.98 5.84
N GLU A 23 6.40 0.03 5.75
CA GLU A 23 6.55 -1.03 6.74
C GLU A 23 6.99 -0.46 8.09
N VAL A 24 7.88 0.53 8.11
CA VAL A 24 8.26 1.20 9.37
C VAL A 24 7.08 1.99 9.95
N ALA A 25 6.32 2.71 9.11
CA ALA A 25 5.10 3.39 9.56
C ALA A 25 4.07 2.40 10.13
N TRP A 26 3.87 1.26 9.46
CA TRP A 26 2.96 0.19 9.90
C TRP A 26 3.37 -0.44 11.24
N ARG A 27 4.66 -0.73 11.42
CA ARG A 27 5.17 -1.33 12.67
C ARG A 27 4.95 -0.40 13.87
N ALA A 28 5.10 0.91 13.67
CA ALA A 28 4.88 1.93 14.69
C ALA A 28 3.40 2.36 14.86
N ALA A 29 2.49 1.85 14.02
CA ALA A 29 1.11 2.32 13.99
C ALA A 29 0.28 1.87 15.21
N PRO A 30 -0.65 2.72 15.69
CA PRO A 30 -1.68 2.29 16.61
C PRO A 30 -2.61 1.27 15.95
N THR A 31 -3.27 0.43 16.75
CA THR A 31 -4.15 -0.66 16.27
C THR A 31 -5.17 -0.20 15.24
N ALA A 32 -5.76 0.98 15.42
CA ALA A 32 -6.77 1.56 14.53
C ALA A 32 -6.24 1.86 13.12
N GLU A 33 -4.94 2.15 12.98
CA GLU A 33 -4.31 2.52 11.69
C GLU A 33 -3.54 1.36 11.07
N ARG A 34 -3.32 0.29 11.84
CA ARG A 34 -2.43 -0.80 11.46
C ARG A 34 -2.89 -1.52 10.20
N ASP A 35 -4.20 -1.73 10.03
CA ASP A 35 -4.71 -2.44 8.86
C ASP A 35 -4.65 -1.59 7.59
N PHE A 36 -4.94 -0.28 7.70
CA PHE A 36 -4.77 0.68 6.61
C PHE A 36 -3.32 0.72 6.10
N LEU A 37 -2.36 0.91 7.00
CA LEU A 37 -0.94 0.98 6.63
C LEU A 37 -0.44 -0.35 6.07
N GLN A 38 -0.89 -1.49 6.61
CA GLN A 38 -0.57 -2.80 6.04
C GLN A 38 -1.14 -2.96 4.63
N GLY A 39 -2.34 -2.43 4.37
CA GLY A 39 -2.93 -2.38 3.04
C GLY A 39 -2.01 -1.66 2.03
N LEU A 40 -1.49 -0.49 2.40
CA LEU A 40 -0.56 0.26 1.55
C LEU A 40 0.79 -0.44 1.36
N VAL A 41 1.31 -1.12 2.40
CA VAL A 41 2.49 -1.99 2.26
C VAL A 41 2.24 -3.06 1.19
N HIS A 42 1.06 -3.68 1.18
CA HIS A 42 0.71 -4.67 0.16
C HIS A 42 0.59 -4.08 -1.24
N VAL A 43 0.08 -2.85 -1.40
CA VAL A 43 0.09 -2.12 -2.69
C VAL A 43 1.52 -1.96 -3.22
N ALA A 44 2.44 -1.46 -2.39
CA ALA A 44 3.83 -1.30 -2.78
C ALA A 44 4.48 -2.64 -3.19
N VAL A 45 4.27 -3.71 -2.40
CA VAL A 45 4.80 -5.04 -2.73
C VAL A 45 4.19 -5.59 -4.03
N ALA A 46 2.90 -5.37 -4.27
CA ALA A 46 2.24 -5.85 -5.49
C ALA A 46 2.92 -5.29 -6.75
N TRP A 47 3.11 -3.97 -6.79
CA TRP A 47 3.75 -3.31 -7.93
C TRP A 47 5.23 -3.65 -8.06
N TYR A 48 5.93 -3.85 -6.94
CA TYR A 48 7.28 -4.39 -6.98
C TYR A 48 7.34 -5.78 -7.64
N GLN A 49 6.39 -6.67 -7.33
CA GLN A 49 6.30 -7.98 -7.99
C GLN A 49 5.95 -7.87 -9.48
N ALA A 50 5.07 -6.92 -9.84
CA ALA A 50 4.73 -6.65 -11.23
C ALA A 50 5.97 -6.22 -12.04
N GLY A 51 6.79 -5.30 -11.50
CA GLY A 51 8.05 -4.87 -12.13
C GLY A 51 9.07 -5.99 -12.32
N ARG A 52 8.98 -7.07 -11.53
CA ARG A 52 9.79 -8.28 -11.66
C ARG A 52 9.20 -9.34 -12.60
N GLY A 53 8.08 -9.04 -13.27
CA GLY A 53 7.36 -10.00 -14.11
C GLY A 53 6.62 -11.10 -13.31
N ASN A 54 6.51 -10.96 -11.99
CA ASN A 54 5.83 -11.94 -11.15
C ASN A 54 4.34 -11.60 -11.00
N ARG A 55 3.56 -11.94 -12.02
CA ARG A 55 2.11 -11.69 -12.07
C ARG A 55 1.35 -12.32 -10.90
N VAL A 56 1.59 -13.61 -10.62
CA VAL A 56 0.92 -14.32 -9.52
C VAL A 56 1.24 -13.69 -8.17
N GLY A 57 2.50 -13.27 -7.99
CA GLY A 57 2.92 -12.54 -6.79
C GLY A 57 2.22 -11.19 -6.65
N CYS A 58 2.05 -10.46 -7.76
CA CYS A 58 1.30 -9.20 -7.78
C CYS A 58 -0.15 -9.42 -7.35
N GLU A 59 -0.90 -10.28 -8.07
CA GLU A 59 -2.34 -10.55 -7.83
C GLU A 59 -2.63 -10.91 -6.37
N ARG A 60 -1.81 -11.79 -5.77
CA ARG A 60 -1.96 -12.19 -4.35
C ARG A 60 -1.77 -11.03 -3.35
N GLN A 61 -0.96 -10.04 -3.69
CA GLN A 61 -0.72 -8.87 -2.84
C GLN A 61 -1.83 -7.84 -3.05
N LEU A 62 -2.31 -7.67 -4.28
CA LEU A 62 -3.47 -6.86 -4.62
C LEU A 62 -4.71 -7.31 -3.83
N GLU A 63 -5.01 -8.62 -3.80
CA GLU A 63 -6.12 -9.18 -2.99
C GLU A 63 -6.00 -8.85 -1.49
N LYS A 64 -4.78 -8.92 -0.95
CA LYS A 64 -4.50 -8.60 0.45
C LYS A 64 -4.65 -7.11 0.74
N ALA A 65 -4.23 -6.25 -0.19
CA ALA A 65 -4.41 -4.81 -0.11
C ALA A 65 -5.89 -4.46 -0.14
N GLN A 66 -6.64 -4.98 -1.12
CA GLN A 66 -8.07 -4.73 -1.28
C GLN A 66 -8.87 -5.11 -0.02
N ARG A 67 -8.63 -6.30 0.55
CA ARG A 67 -9.35 -6.75 1.75
C ARG A 67 -9.19 -5.78 2.93
N ARG A 68 -8.02 -5.15 3.06
CA ARG A 68 -7.70 -4.23 4.15
C ARG A 68 -8.17 -2.82 3.89
N LEU A 69 -7.98 -2.32 2.67
CA LEU A 69 -8.28 -0.94 2.32
C LEU A 69 -9.77 -0.67 2.10
N ARG A 70 -10.58 -1.69 1.74
CA ARG A 70 -12.03 -1.51 1.48
C ARG A 70 -12.79 -0.83 2.62
N GLY A 71 -12.41 -1.06 3.89
CA GLY A 71 -13.05 -0.44 5.04
C GLY A 71 -12.74 1.05 5.23
N TYR A 72 -11.75 1.57 4.51
CA TYR A 72 -11.27 2.96 4.60
C TYR A 72 -11.70 3.81 3.39
N ALA A 73 -12.45 3.22 2.45
CA ALA A 73 -13.02 3.94 1.33
C ALA A 73 -14.17 4.87 1.76
N PRO A 74 -14.41 6.01 1.07
CA PRO A 74 -13.68 6.46 -0.12
C PRO A 74 -12.37 7.20 0.19
N VAL A 75 -12.26 7.81 1.37
CA VAL A 75 -11.11 8.63 1.77
C VAL A 75 -10.71 8.32 3.20
N HIS A 76 -9.41 8.15 3.44
CA HIS A 76 -8.84 8.06 4.79
C HIS A 76 -7.52 8.79 4.83
N ARG A 77 -7.30 9.63 5.85
CA ARG A 77 -6.05 10.41 6.00
C ARG A 77 -5.70 11.22 4.74
N GLU A 78 -6.74 11.83 4.15
CA GLU A 78 -6.66 12.63 2.92
C GLU A 78 -6.25 11.83 1.65
N LEU A 79 -6.03 10.52 1.77
CA LEU A 79 -5.81 9.62 0.64
C LEU A 79 -7.15 9.19 0.05
N ASP A 80 -7.31 9.34 -1.27
CA ASP A 80 -8.41 8.72 -2.02
C ASP A 80 -8.17 7.21 -2.13
N VAL A 81 -8.78 6.48 -1.20
CA VAL A 81 -8.69 5.02 -1.11
C VAL A 81 -9.42 4.35 -2.27
N THR A 82 -10.47 4.98 -2.80
CA THR A 82 -11.15 4.46 -3.99
C THR A 82 -10.25 4.53 -5.22
N ALA A 83 -9.51 5.62 -5.41
CA ALA A 83 -8.53 5.73 -6.49
C ALA A 83 -7.42 4.69 -6.35
N VAL A 84 -6.91 4.49 -5.13
CA VAL A 84 -5.95 3.41 -4.85
C VAL A 84 -6.58 2.08 -5.23
N LEU A 85 -7.75 1.72 -4.70
CA LEU A 85 -8.48 0.47 -4.97
C LEU A 85 -8.78 0.23 -6.45
N GLY A 86 -9.01 1.28 -7.24
CA GLY A 86 -9.25 1.18 -8.68
C GLY A 86 -8.00 0.86 -9.50
N SER A 87 -6.81 1.11 -8.94
CA SER A 87 -5.53 0.72 -9.55
C SER A 87 -5.14 -0.73 -9.25
N VAL A 88 -5.77 -1.36 -8.26
CA VAL A 88 -5.41 -2.66 -7.64
C VAL A 88 -6.18 -3.82 -8.26
#